data_AF-A0A7V8D7V3-F1
#
_entry.id   AF-A0A7V8D7V3-F1
#
_cell.length_a   1.000
_cell.length_b   1.000
_cell.length_c   1.000
_cell.angle_alpha   90.00
_cell.angle_beta   90.00
_cell.angle_gamma   90.00
#
_symmetry.space_group_name_H-M   'P 1'
#
loop_
_entity.id
_entity.type
_entity.pdbx_description
1 polymer ?
#
loop_
_entity_poly.entity_id
_entity_poly.type
_entity_poly.pdbx_seq_one_letter_code
_entity_poly.pdbx_strand_id
1 'polypeptide(L)'
;AYEEHHKIKYSHEAIRAAVELSAKYIGDRKLPDKAIDVIDEAGASQMLLAASKRKKIIGIKEIEAIVAKLARIPAKTVSKDDIESLRNLKTDLNLAVFGQDVAIEALSAAIKLARAGLRDHRKPVGSYLFTGPTGVGKTEAAKQLAHTMGVELIRFDMSEYMERHSVSRLLGAPPGYVGYDQGGLLTDAVDQHPHCVLLLDEIEKAHPDLFNILLQIMDNGALTDATGKKIDFCNVVLIMTSNAGSADAARESIGFGRGKREGEEEDAIKRMFTPEFRNRLDAIIQFASLNPEAVGHIVDKFVFQMEGQLSDKNVEIELGEDARKWLAARGYDSEMGARPLARLIQEKIKIPLSEELLFGKLKNGGLVRIETNPDDKDSLLFFFEPPSPKPNKAKRDTKAPKSSVD
;
A
#
# COMPACT_ATOMS: atom_id res chain seq x y z
N ALA A 1 5.70 -45.42 -5.47
CA ALA A 1 6.62 -44.26 -5.47
C ALA A 1 6.19 -43.18 -4.48
N TYR A 2 5.37 -42.17 -4.84
CA TYR A 2 5.04 -41.06 -3.92
C TYR A 2 4.29 -41.49 -2.64
N GLU A 3 3.36 -42.44 -2.74
CA GLU A 3 2.65 -42.99 -1.57
C GLU A 3 3.60 -43.70 -0.60
N GLU A 4 4.59 -44.43 -1.13
CA GLU A 4 5.59 -45.12 -0.31
C GLU A 4 6.58 -44.13 0.31
N HIS A 5 7.02 -43.13 -0.47
CA HIS A 5 7.95 -42.11 -0.03
C HIS A 5 7.36 -41.28 1.13
N HIS A 6 6.12 -40.84 0.98
CA HIS A 6 5.43 -40.02 1.98
C HIS A 6 4.61 -40.84 2.97
N LYS A 7 4.55 -42.17 2.87
CA LYS A 7 3.76 -43.06 3.75
C LYS A 7 2.30 -42.62 3.91
N ILE A 8 1.70 -42.16 2.82
CA ILE A 8 0.30 -41.71 2.73
C ILE A 8 -0.34 -42.27 1.46
N LYS A 9 -1.66 -42.20 1.36
CA LYS A 9 -2.40 -42.52 0.13
C LYS A 9 -3.06 -41.29 -0.45
N TYR A 10 -3.31 -41.30 -1.76
CA TYR A 10 -4.08 -40.27 -2.45
C TYR A 10 -5.43 -40.84 -2.91
N SER A 11 -6.52 -40.10 -2.70
CA SER A 11 -7.81 -40.51 -3.26
C SER A 11 -7.81 -40.32 -4.78
N HIS A 12 -8.62 -41.09 -5.50
CA HIS A 12 -8.75 -40.92 -6.96
C HIS A 12 -9.24 -39.53 -7.34
N GLU A 13 -10.15 -38.96 -6.54
CA GLU A 13 -10.64 -37.60 -6.70
C GLU A 13 -9.55 -36.57 -6.46
N ALA A 14 -8.64 -36.81 -5.51
CA ALA A 14 -7.49 -35.93 -5.26
C ALA A 14 -6.53 -35.90 -6.46
N ILE A 15 -6.25 -37.06 -7.07
CA ILE A 15 -5.41 -37.14 -8.28
C ILE A 15 -6.06 -36.39 -9.44
N ARG A 16 -7.36 -36.59 -9.67
CA ARG A 16 -8.10 -35.86 -10.71
C ARG A 16 -8.10 -34.36 -10.45
N ALA A 17 -8.37 -33.95 -9.21
CA ALA A 17 -8.34 -32.55 -8.79
C ALA A 17 -6.94 -31.93 -8.99
N ALA A 18 -5.86 -32.66 -8.73
CA ALA A 18 -4.51 -32.16 -8.93
C ALA A 18 -4.24 -31.83 -10.39
N VAL A 19 -4.71 -32.66 -11.33
CA VAL A 19 -4.60 -32.40 -12.77
C VAL A 19 -5.47 -31.21 -13.19
N GLU A 20 -6.76 -31.22 -12.83
CA GLU A 20 -7.71 -30.18 -13.27
C GLU A 20 -7.37 -28.79 -12.68
N LEU A 21 -7.03 -28.73 -11.40
CA LEU A 21 -6.73 -27.48 -10.71
C LEU A 21 -5.36 -26.94 -11.09
N SER A 22 -4.33 -27.79 -11.23
CA SER A 22 -3.02 -27.33 -11.73
C SER A 22 -3.12 -26.86 -13.19
N ALA A 23 -3.90 -27.55 -14.03
CA ALA A 23 -4.21 -27.10 -15.40
C ALA A 23 -4.77 -25.69 -15.43
N LYS A 24 -5.71 -25.40 -14.52
CA LYS A 24 -6.47 -24.16 -14.46
C LYS A 24 -5.70 -22.99 -13.82
N TYR A 25 -4.92 -23.26 -12.77
CA TYR A 25 -4.39 -22.21 -11.90
C TYR A 25 -2.86 -22.05 -11.93
N ILE A 26 -2.11 -23.06 -12.39
CA ILE A 26 -0.64 -23.01 -12.48
C ILE A 26 -0.28 -22.85 -13.97
N GLY A 27 -0.15 -21.61 -14.42
CA GLY A 27 0.01 -21.25 -15.84
C GLY A 27 1.45 -21.28 -16.37
N ASP A 28 2.42 -21.14 -15.48
CA ASP A 28 3.87 -21.10 -15.74
C ASP A 28 4.47 -22.48 -16.07
N ARG A 29 3.79 -23.56 -15.69
CA ARG A 29 4.22 -24.95 -15.92
C ARG A 29 3.28 -25.73 -16.84
N LYS A 30 3.79 -26.81 -17.44
CA LYS A 30 3.03 -27.72 -18.31
C LYS A 30 2.67 -29.01 -17.58
N LEU A 31 1.58 -29.64 -18.03
CA LEU A 31 1.28 -31.01 -17.63
C LEU A 31 2.26 -31.98 -18.33
N PRO A 32 2.62 -33.12 -17.69
CA PRO A 32 2.11 -33.61 -16.41
C PRO A 32 2.81 -33.04 -15.16
N ASP A 33 3.99 -32.42 -15.30
CA ASP A 33 4.86 -32.05 -14.18
C ASP A 33 4.15 -31.24 -13.10
N LYS A 34 3.40 -30.20 -13.46
CA LYS A 34 2.69 -29.38 -12.47
C LYS A 34 1.66 -30.14 -11.62
N ALA A 35 1.07 -31.20 -12.15
CA ALA A 35 0.15 -32.04 -11.39
C ALA A 35 0.92 -32.97 -10.44
N ILE A 36 2.09 -33.43 -10.87
CA ILE A 36 2.99 -34.24 -10.06
C ILE A 36 3.57 -33.42 -8.91
N ASP A 37 3.98 -32.18 -9.17
CA ASP A 37 4.47 -31.24 -8.15
C ASP A 37 3.42 -31.00 -7.05
N VAL A 38 2.16 -30.82 -7.45
CA VAL A 38 1.04 -30.66 -6.51
C VAL A 38 0.86 -31.91 -5.64
N ILE A 39 0.99 -33.10 -6.21
CA ILE A 39 0.91 -34.36 -5.47
C ILE A 39 2.08 -34.49 -4.50
N ASP A 40 3.31 -34.21 -4.95
CA ASP A 40 4.50 -34.31 -4.12
C ASP A 40 4.48 -33.32 -2.96
N GLU A 41 4.17 -32.05 -3.23
CA GLU A 41 4.06 -30.99 -2.22
C GLU A 41 2.94 -31.31 -1.21
N ALA A 42 1.82 -31.90 -1.65
CA ALA A 42 0.76 -32.36 -0.76
C ALA A 42 1.25 -33.46 0.20
N GLY A 43 2.03 -34.43 -0.30
CA GLY A 43 2.63 -35.47 0.54
C GLY A 43 3.70 -34.92 1.49
N ALA A 44 4.60 -34.09 0.98
CA ALA A 44 5.65 -33.44 1.76
C ALA A 44 5.06 -32.58 2.88
N SER A 45 3.97 -31.86 2.63
CA SER A 45 3.29 -31.04 3.63
C SER A 45 2.84 -31.85 4.86
N GLN A 46 2.44 -33.12 4.67
CA GLN A 46 2.09 -34.00 5.79
C GLN A 46 3.31 -34.46 6.56
N MET A 47 4.47 -34.60 5.93
CA MET A 47 5.70 -35.01 6.59
C MET A 47 6.22 -33.94 7.56
N LEU A 48 5.89 -32.67 7.32
CA LEU A 48 6.20 -31.55 8.23
C LEU A 48 5.35 -31.56 9.51
N LEU A 49 4.21 -32.25 9.52
CA LEU A 49 3.34 -32.35 10.69
C LEU A 49 3.84 -33.46 11.63
N ALA A 50 3.54 -33.29 12.93
CA ALA A 50 3.77 -34.34 13.92
C ALA A 50 3.00 -35.62 13.53
N ALA A 51 3.58 -36.79 13.76
CA ALA A 51 3.04 -38.08 13.30
C ALA A 51 1.57 -38.32 13.69
N SER A 52 1.15 -37.84 14.87
CA SER A 52 -0.23 -37.94 15.37
C SER A 52 -1.25 -37.08 14.62
N LYS A 53 -0.80 -36.02 13.93
CA LYS A 53 -1.66 -35.10 13.18
C LYS A 53 -1.66 -35.35 11.67
N ARG A 54 -0.84 -36.29 11.18
CA ARG A 54 -0.74 -36.61 9.75
C ARG A 54 -2.00 -37.27 9.26
N LYS A 55 -2.53 -36.79 8.13
CA LYS A 55 -3.57 -37.52 7.42
C LYS A 55 -2.96 -38.73 6.72
N LYS A 56 -3.66 -39.86 6.79
CA LYS A 56 -3.28 -41.08 6.06
C LYS A 56 -3.72 -41.07 4.60
N ILE A 57 -4.74 -40.27 4.27
CA ILE A 57 -5.29 -40.14 2.92
C ILE A 57 -5.44 -38.66 2.60
N ILE A 58 -4.86 -38.25 1.47
CA ILE A 58 -5.00 -36.91 0.88
C ILE A 58 -6.26 -36.89 0.01
N GLY A 59 -7.15 -35.93 0.30
CA GLY A 59 -8.37 -35.68 -0.46
C GLY A 59 -8.31 -34.37 -1.25
N ILE A 60 -9.44 -33.98 -1.84
CA ILE A 60 -9.56 -32.78 -2.67
C ILE A 60 -9.14 -31.50 -1.91
N LYS A 61 -9.53 -31.38 -0.63
CA LYS A 61 -9.26 -30.17 0.17
C LYS A 61 -7.77 -29.88 0.33
N GLU A 62 -6.97 -30.92 0.52
CA GLU A 62 -5.52 -30.78 0.65
C GLU A 62 -4.90 -30.36 -0.69
N ILE A 63 -5.36 -30.96 -1.79
CA ILE A 63 -4.94 -30.57 -3.14
C ILE A 63 -5.30 -29.12 -3.44
N GLU A 64 -6.52 -28.69 -3.10
CA GLU A 64 -6.93 -27.29 -3.27
C GLU A 64 -6.04 -26.34 -2.48
N ALA A 65 -5.68 -26.67 -1.24
CA ALA A 65 -4.78 -25.85 -0.42
C ALA A 65 -3.36 -25.76 -1.02
N ILE A 66 -2.85 -26.84 -1.59
CA ILE A 66 -1.51 -26.88 -2.19
C ILE A 66 -1.50 -26.15 -3.52
N VAL A 67 -2.53 -26.33 -4.37
CA VAL A 67 -2.66 -25.56 -5.61
C VAL A 67 -2.83 -24.07 -5.29
N ALA A 68 -3.62 -23.71 -4.28
CA ALA A 68 -3.75 -22.33 -3.82
C ALA A 68 -2.38 -21.75 -3.41
N LYS A 69 -1.59 -22.50 -2.63
CA LYS A 69 -0.24 -22.11 -2.23
C LYS A 69 0.70 -21.93 -3.43
N LEU A 70 0.74 -22.90 -4.34
CA LEU A 70 1.65 -22.91 -5.50
C LEU A 70 1.26 -21.85 -6.55
N ALA A 71 -0.03 -21.72 -6.83
CA ALA A 71 -0.57 -20.69 -7.72
C ALA A 71 -0.66 -19.32 -7.03
N ARG A 72 -0.28 -19.23 -5.74
CA ARG A 72 -0.40 -18.04 -4.88
C ARG A 72 -1.81 -17.50 -4.72
N ILE A 73 -2.82 -18.21 -5.23
CA ILE A 73 -4.23 -17.86 -5.13
C ILE A 73 -4.62 -17.98 -3.66
N PRO A 74 -5.10 -16.91 -2.98
CA PRO A 74 -5.65 -17.04 -1.64
C PRO A 74 -6.75 -18.09 -1.71
N ALA A 75 -6.69 -19.08 -0.80
CA ALA A 75 -7.58 -20.23 -0.78
C ALA A 75 -9.00 -19.76 -1.08
N LYS A 76 -9.63 -20.33 -2.12
CA LYS A 76 -10.94 -19.91 -2.64
C LYS A 76 -11.85 -19.45 -1.50
N THR A 77 -12.53 -18.33 -1.74
CA THR A 77 -13.38 -17.57 -0.81
C THR A 77 -12.56 -16.68 0.11
N VAL A 78 -12.86 -15.37 0.00
CA VAL A 78 -12.56 -14.33 1.00
C VAL A 78 -12.38 -15.00 2.37
N SER A 79 -11.14 -15.08 2.84
CA SER A 79 -10.85 -15.70 4.13
C SER A 79 -11.69 -14.99 5.21
N LYS A 80 -11.96 -15.60 6.37
CA LYS A 80 -12.67 -14.89 7.44
C LYS A 80 -12.00 -13.55 7.74
N ASP A 81 -10.67 -13.54 7.68
CA ASP A 81 -9.83 -12.36 7.89
C ASP A 81 -10.02 -11.35 6.74
N ASP A 82 -10.08 -11.79 5.48
CA ASP A 82 -10.34 -10.91 4.34
C ASP A 82 -11.74 -10.28 4.40
N ILE A 83 -12.76 -11.01 4.88
CA ILE A 83 -14.13 -10.48 5.02
C ILE A 83 -14.14 -9.36 6.06
N GLU A 84 -13.42 -9.57 7.17
CA GLU A 84 -13.30 -8.59 8.24
C GLU A 84 -12.50 -7.36 7.79
N SER A 85 -11.36 -7.55 7.12
CA SER A 85 -10.59 -6.46 6.51
C SER A 85 -11.42 -5.67 5.51
N LEU A 86 -12.20 -6.33 4.65
CA LEU A 86 -13.09 -5.64 3.70
C LEU A 86 -14.23 -4.91 4.40
N ARG A 87 -14.77 -5.44 5.50
CA ARG A 87 -15.80 -4.79 6.30
C ARG A 87 -15.27 -3.48 6.88
N ASN A 88 -14.06 -3.51 7.43
CA ASN A 88 -13.42 -2.38 8.11
C ASN A 88 -12.65 -1.44 7.16
N LEU A 89 -12.49 -1.81 5.88
CA LEU A 89 -11.72 -1.07 4.88
C LEU A 89 -11.95 0.45 4.87
N LYS A 90 -13.20 0.91 4.95
CA LYS A 90 -13.51 2.36 4.96
C LYS A 90 -12.89 3.02 6.21
N THR A 91 -13.09 2.41 7.37
CA THR A 91 -12.55 2.88 8.65
C THR A 91 -11.02 2.88 8.61
N ASP A 92 -10.42 1.80 8.16
CA ASP A 92 -8.96 1.64 8.10
C ASP A 92 -8.30 2.63 7.13
N LEU A 93 -8.96 2.95 6.02
CA LEU A 93 -8.54 4.00 5.10
C LEU A 93 -8.65 5.39 5.73
N ASN A 94 -9.74 5.68 6.44
CA ASN A 94 -9.96 6.96 7.12
C ASN A 94 -8.98 7.22 8.29
N LEU A 95 -8.37 6.17 8.87
CA LEU A 95 -7.31 6.33 9.86
C LEU A 95 -6.01 6.92 9.27
N ALA A 96 -5.81 6.77 7.96
CA ALA A 96 -4.58 7.23 7.29
C ALA A 96 -4.79 8.40 6.32
N VAL A 97 -6.00 8.53 5.76
CA VAL A 97 -6.34 9.51 4.71
C VAL A 97 -7.44 10.44 5.23
N PHE A 98 -7.07 11.68 5.54
CA PHE A 98 -7.97 12.64 6.20
C PHE A 98 -8.65 13.58 5.21
N GLY A 99 -9.94 13.87 5.45
CA GLY A 99 -10.74 14.83 4.69
C GLY A 99 -11.29 14.31 3.36
N GLN A 100 -11.17 13.00 3.09
CA GLN A 100 -11.47 12.40 1.77
C GLN A 100 -12.60 11.37 1.81
N ASP A 101 -13.59 11.55 2.71
CA ASP A 101 -14.61 10.56 2.98
C ASP A 101 -15.37 10.08 1.74
N VAL A 102 -15.70 10.99 0.83
CA VAL A 102 -16.39 10.66 -0.44
C VAL A 102 -15.53 9.76 -1.32
N ALA A 103 -14.24 10.09 -1.45
CA ALA A 103 -13.28 9.29 -2.23
C ALA A 103 -13.09 7.90 -1.62
N ILE A 104 -12.91 7.84 -0.31
CA ILE A 104 -12.69 6.59 0.43
C ILE A 104 -13.95 5.71 0.41
N GLU A 105 -15.14 6.30 0.47
CA GLU A 105 -16.40 5.57 0.34
C GLU A 105 -16.55 4.95 -1.06
N ALA A 106 -16.29 5.73 -2.11
CA ALA A 106 -16.33 5.25 -3.49
C ALA A 106 -15.30 4.13 -3.72
N LEU A 107 -14.07 4.29 -3.25
CA LEU A 107 -13.03 3.26 -3.34
C LEU A 107 -13.42 1.99 -2.57
N SER A 108 -13.89 2.13 -1.33
CA SER A 108 -14.33 0.99 -0.51
C SER A 108 -15.47 0.22 -1.17
N ALA A 109 -16.46 0.92 -1.73
CA ALA A 109 -17.57 0.31 -2.45
C ALA A 109 -17.08 -0.45 -3.70
N ALA A 110 -16.17 0.15 -4.48
CA ALA A 110 -15.64 -0.45 -5.70
C ALA A 110 -14.80 -1.71 -5.41
N ILE A 111 -13.98 -1.70 -4.36
CA ILE A 111 -13.18 -2.87 -3.93
C ILE A 111 -14.08 -3.99 -3.39
N LYS A 112 -15.11 -3.65 -2.60
CA LYS A 112 -16.09 -4.63 -2.11
C LYS A 112 -16.84 -5.31 -3.26
N LEU A 113 -17.26 -4.54 -4.26
CA LEU A 113 -17.91 -5.08 -5.47
C LEU A 113 -16.99 -6.05 -6.21
N ALA A 114 -15.72 -5.70 -6.36
CA ALA A 114 -14.74 -6.58 -6.98
C ALA A 114 -14.54 -7.90 -6.23
N ARG A 115 -14.49 -7.84 -4.90
CA ARG A 115 -14.30 -9.03 -4.04
C ARG A 115 -15.56 -9.87 -3.86
N ALA A 116 -16.74 -9.34 -4.16
CA ALA A 116 -18.00 -10.08 -4.10
C ALA A 116 -18.16 -11.13 -5.22
N GLY A 117 -17.21 -11.24 -6.15
CA GLY A 117 -17.25 -12.22 -7.24
C GLY A 117 -18.25 -11.86 -8.35
N LEU A 118 -18.72 -10.61 -8.39
CA LEU A 118 -19.65 -10.10 -9.40
C LEU A 118 -18.94 -9.60 -10.67
N ARG A 119 -17.69 -10.03 -10.90
CA ARG A 119 -16.81 -9.55 -11.98
C ARG A 119 -16.29 -10.70 -12.84
N ASP A 120 -15.89 -10.38 -14.07
CA ASP A 120 -15.19 -11.36 -14.93
C ASP A 120 -13.81 -11.66 -14.33
N HIS A 121 -13.57 -12.94 -14.03
CA HIS A 121 -12.31 -13.42 -13.45
C HIS A 121 -11.10 -13.31 -14.40
N ARG A 122 -11.32 -12.95 -15.67
CA ARG A 122 -10.25 -12.70 -16.66
C ARG A 122 -9.78 -11.25 -16.67
N LYS A 123 -10.31 -10.40 -15.80
CA LYS A 123 -9.91 -8.99 -15.68
C LYS A 123 -9.20 -8.75 -14.35
N PRO A 124 -8.42 -7.66 -14.22
CA PRO A 124 -7.87 -7.26 -12.93
C PRO A 124 -8.96 -7.12 -11.87
N VAL A 125 -8.57 -7.22 -10.59
CA VAL A 125 -9.48 -7.05 -9.45
C VAL A 125 -10.23 -5.72 -9.57
N GLY A 126 -9.53 -4.67 -9.99
CA GLY A 126 -10.13 -3.44 -10.47
C GLY A 126 -9.12 -2.50 -11.08
N SER A 127 -9.62 -1.57 -11.89
CA SER A 127 -8.87 -0.48 -12.50
C SER A 127 -9.48 0.85 -12.09
N TYR A 128 -8.70 1.66 -11.39
CA TYR A 128 -9.17 2.90 -10.78
C TYR A 128 -8.29 4.06 -11.20
N LEU A 129 -8.91 5.20 -11.50
CA LEU A 129 -8.22 6.47 -11.73
C LEU A 129 -8.50 7.41 -10.56
N PHE A 130 -7.47 7.77 -9.80
CA PHE A 130 -7.54 8.73 -8.72
C PHE A 130 -7.20 10.11 -9.26
N THR A 131 -8.14 11.04 -9.16
CA THR A 131 -7.99 12.42 -9.67
C THR A 131 -8.02 13.42 -8.53
N GLY A 132 -7.47 14.62 -8.74
CA GLY A 132 -7.50 15.71 -7.77
C GLY A 132 -6.14 16.40 -7.60
N PRO A 133 -6.03 17.41 -6.72
CA PRO A 133 -4.80 18.20 -6.55
C PRO A 133 -3.61 17.40 -6.01
N THR A 134 -2.42 17.97 -6.11
CA THR A 134 -1.22 17.38 -5.51
C THR A 134 -1.31 17.41 -3.98
N GLY A 135 -0.78 16.38 -3.30
CA GLY A 135 -0.65 16.40 -1.85
C GLY A 135 -1.95 16.24 -1.05
N VAL A 136 -3.03 15.75 -1.66
CA VAL A 136 -4.33 15.51 -0.99
C VAL A 136 -4.54 14.06 -0.50
N GLY A 137 -3.61 13.15 -0.79
CA GLY A 137 -3.64 11.77 -0.27
C GLY A 137 -3.92 10.65 -1.28
N LYS A 138 -3.90 10.91 -2.60
CA LYS A 138 -4.12 9.89 -3.65
C LYS A 138 -3.20 8.66 -3.48
N THR A 139 -1.89 8.88 -3.44
CA THR A 139 -0.87 7.84 -3.25
C THR A 139 -0.95 7.21 -1.85
N GLU A 140 -1.35 7.98 -0.83
CA GLU A 140 -1.51 7.48 0.53
C GLU A 140 -2.70 6.51 0.63
N ALA A 141 -3.81 6.78 -0.06
CA ALA A 141 -4.94 5.88 -0.14
C ALA A 141 -4.56 4.53 -0.79
N ALA A 142 -3.75 4.55 -1.85
CA ALA A 142 -3.24 3.33 -2.48
C ALA A 142 -2.32 2.53 -1.54
N LYS A 143 -1.42 3.20 -0.82
CA LYS A 143 -0.56 2.59 0.21
C LYS A 143 -1.37 1.94 1.32
N GLN A 144 -2.35 2.67 1.86
CA GLN A 144 -3.19 2.17 2.94
C GLN A 144 -4.09 1.02 2.47
N LEU A 145 -4.57 1.06 1.24
CA LEU A 145 -5.32 -0.04 0.64
C LEU A 145 -4.45 -1.32 0.58
N ALA A 146 -3.22 -1.21 0.08
CA ALA A 146 -2.30 -2.35 0.01
C ALA A 146 -2.02 -2.93 1.41
N HIS A 147 -1.75 -2.06 2.38
CA HIS A 147 -1.54 -2.43 3.78
C HIS A 147 -2.75 -3.15 4.40
N THR A 148 -3.95 -2.58 4.24
CA THR A 148 -5.21 -3.14 4.77
C THR A 148 -5.54 -4.49 4.13
N MET A 149 -5.23 -4.65 2.84
CA MET A 149 -5.43 -5.90 2.10
C MET A 149 -4.32 -6.93 2.34
N GLY A 150 -3.24 -6.57 3.04
CA GLY A 150 -2.09 -7.45 3.29
C GLY A 150 -1.35 -7.86 2.01
N VAL A 151 -1.33 -6.98 0.99
CA VAL A 151 -0.68 -7.23 -0.31
C VAL A 151 0.43 -6.24 -0.57
N GLU A 152 1.35 -6.61 -1.46
CA GLU A 152 2.48 -5.74 -1.82
C GLU A 152 1.98 -4.49 -2.58
N LEU A 153 2.63 -3.34 -2.33
CA LEU A 153 2.45 -2.15 -3.15
C LEU A 153 3.58 -2.06 -4.16
N ILE A 154 3.26 -2.23 -5.44
CA ILE A 154 4.20 -2.03 -6.54
C ILE A 154 3.95 -0.65 -7.11
N ARG A 155 4.97 0.22 -7.11
CA ARG A 155 4.81 1.62 -7.53
C ARG A 155 5.77 1.98 -8.65
N PHE A 156 5.23 2.63 -9.68
CA PHE A 156 5.99 3.26 -10.75
C PHE A 156 5.59 4.74 -10.90
N ASP A 157 6.59 5.61 -11.00
CA ASP A 157 6.39 7.04 -11.30
C ASP A 157 6.41 7.24 -12.82
N MET A 158 5.28 7.64 -13.40
CA MET A 158 5.12 7.75 -14.85
C MET A 158 5.93 8.92 -15.45
N SER A 159 6.44 9.84 -14.64
CA SER A 159 7.39 10.85 -15.08
C SER A 159 8.74 10.25 -15.51
N GLU A 160 9.10 9.05 -15.05
CA GLU A 160 10.27 8.32 -15.55
C GLU A 160 10.03 7.64 -16.92
N TYR A 161 8.75 7.51 -17.31
CA TYR A 161 8.30 6.77 -18.50
C TYR A 161 7.72 7.69 -19.58
N MET A 162 8.18 8.94 -19.62
CA MET A 162 7.78 9.95 -20.62
C MET A 162 8.27 9.63 -22.04
N GLU A 163 9.35 8.87 -22.17
CA GLU A 163 9.98 8.55 -23.45
C GLU A 163 9.71 7.11 -23.87
N ARG A 164 9.67 6.88 -25.19
CA ARG A 164 9.41 5.55 -25.74
C ARG A 164 10.39 4.49 -25.27
N HIS A 165 11.67 4.85 -25.10
CA HIS A 165 12.71 3.91 -24.70
C HIS A 165 12.62 3.51 -23.22
N SER A 166 12.08 4.38 -22.34
CA SER A 166 11.87 4.02 -20.93
C SER A 166 10.65 3.10 -20.77
N VAL A 167 9.63 3.22 -21.62
CA VAL A 167 8.53 2.23 -21.69
C VAL A 167 9.06 0.84 -22.01
N SER A 168 10.03 0.70 -22.91
CA SER A 168 10.67 -0.60 -23.18
C SER A 168 11.35 -1.19 -21.93
N ARG A 169 11.92 -0.38 -21.04
CA ARG A 169 12.48 -0.87 -19.76
C ARG A 169 11.39 -1.38 -18.82
N LEU A 170 10.20 -0.78 -18.86
CA LEU A 170 9.07 -1.20 -18.04
C LEU A 170 8.53 -2.58 -18.45
N LEU A 171 8.57 -2.91 -19.74
CA LEU A 171 7.93 -4.11 -20.32
C LEU A 171 8.89 -5.20 -20.76
N GLY A 172 10.17 -4.85 -20.91
CA GLY A 172 11.21 -5.67 -21.52
C GLY A 172 11.54 -5.13 -22.92
N ALA A 173 12.84 -5.05 -23.22
CA ALA A 173 13.29 -4.64 -24.54
C ALA A 173 13.00 -5.77 -25.55
N PRO A 174 12.59 -5.48 -26.80
CA PRO A 174 12.38 -6.50 -27.82
C PRO A 174 13.71 -7.12 -28.31
N PRO A 175 13.67 -8.29 -29.00
CA PRO A 175 14.86 -8.95 -29.54
C PRO A 175 15.70 -8.01 -30.39
N GLY A 176 17.00 -7.91 -30.09
CA GLY A 176 17.95 -7.07 -30.83
C GLY A 176 18.24 -5.70 -30.22
N TYR A 177 17.65 -5.36 -29.06
CA TYR A 177 17.98 -4.15 -28.29
C TYR A 177 18.83 -4.49 -27.06
N VAL A 178 19.65 -3.53 -26.60
CA VAL A 178 20.43 -3.68 -25.35
C VAL A 178 19.46 -3.87 -24.18
N GLY A 179 19.65 -4.94 -23.40
CA GLY A 179 18.75 -5.31 -22.30
C GLY A 179 17.64 -6.28 -22.68
N TYR A 180 17.66 -6.87 -23.89
CA TYR A 180 16.70 -7.91 -24.31
C TYR A 180 16.62 -9.11 -23.35
N ASP A 181 17.73 -9.49 -22.73
CA ASP A 181 17.77 -10.62 -21.78
C ASP A 181 17.25 -10.24 -20.38
N GLN A 182 16.89 -8.97 -20.15
CA GLN A 182 16.28 -8.51 -18.90
C GLN A 182 14.77 -8.39 -19.09
N GLY A 183 14.01 -9.03 -18.17
CA GLY A 183 12.56 -8.88 -18.11
C GLY A 183 12.16 -7.41 -17.87
N GLY A 184 10.90 -7.10 -18.17
CA GLY A 184 10.35 -5.78 -17.88
C GLY A 184 10.19 -5.56 -16.39
N LEU A 185 10.50 -4.35 -15.91
CA LEU A 185 10.32 -4.01 -14.49
C LEU A 185 8.89 -4.26 -14.00
N LEU A 186 7.88 -3.93 -14.80
CA LEU A 186 6.47 -4.16 -14.47
C LEU A 186 6.11 -5.65 -14.52
N THR A 187 6.51 -6.32 -15.61
CA THR A 187 6.19 -7.73 -15.83
C THR A 187 6.82 -8.62 -14.76
N ASP A 188 8.07 -8.35 -14.39
CA ASP A 188 8.79 -9.10 -13.36
C ASP A 188 8.22 -8.83 -11.97
N ALA A 189 7.89 -7.58 -11.65
CA ALA A 189 7.31 -7.23 -10.36
C ALA A 189 5.95 -7.92 -10.14
N VAL A 190 5.08 -7.94 -11.15
CA VAL A 190 3.77 -8.60 -11.07
C VAL A 190 3.89 -10.12 -11.08
N ASP A 191 4.84 -10.69 -11.83
CA ASP A 191 5.11 -12.13 -11.77
C ASP A 191 5.59 -12.57 -10.37
N GLN A 192 6.47 -11.77 -9.74
CA GLN A 192 6.94 -12.00 -8.38
C GLN A 192 5.87 -11.74 -7.32
N HIS A 193 4.93 -10.82 -7.57
CA HIS A 193 3.84 -10.48 -6.66
C HIS A 193 2.48 -10.42 -7.41
N PRO A 194 1.87 -11.58 -7.74
CA PRO A 194 0.62 -11.62 -8.52
C PRO A 194 -0.60 -11.02 -7.79
N HIS A 195 -0.50 -10.93 -6.46
CA HIS A 195 -1.48 -10.29 -5.59
C HIS A 195 -0.88 -9.00 -5.06
N CYS A 196 -1.15 -7.88 -5.73
CA CYS A 196 -0.60 -6.59 -5.37
C CYS A 196 -1.57 -5.45 -5.67
N VAL A 197 -1.30 -4.30 -5.07
CA VAL A 197 -1.78 -3.02 -5.56
C VAL A 197 -0.69 -2.47 -6.47
N LEU A 198 -1.00 -2.31 -7.76
CA LEU A 198 -0.13 -1.69 -8.74
C LEU A 198 -0.50 -0.21 -8.86
N LEU A 199 0.40 0.66 -8.43
CA LEU A 199 0.24 2.10 -8.45
C LEU A 199 1.09 2.73 -9.57
N LEU A 200 0.43 3.39 -10.52
CA LEU A 200 1.06 4.21 -11.55
C LEU A 200 0.80 5.68 -11.22
N ASP A 201 1.81 6.35 -10.65
CA ASP A 201 1.68 7.75 -10.25
C ASP A 201 1.87 8.71 -11.44
N GLU A 202 1.09 9.79 -11.49
CA GLU A 202 1.13 10.84 -12.54
C GLU A 202 0.95 10.30 -13.97
N ILE A 203 -0.07 9.47 -14.20
CA ILE A 203 -0.27 8.73 -15.46
C ILE A 203 -0.34 9.63 -16.71
N GLU A 204 -0.73 10.90 -16.57
CA GLU A 204 -0.74 11.88 -17.65
C GLU A 204 0.66 12.20 -18.20
N LYS A 205 1.73 11.88 -17.47
CA LYS A 205 3.11 12.07 -17.91
C LYS A 205 3.65 10.90 -18.73
N ALA A 206 3.00 9.73 -18.66
CA ALA A 206 3.46 8.56 -19.38
C ALA A 206 3.47 8.78 -20.90
N HIS A 207 4.40 8.12 -21.58
CA HIS A 207 4.40 8.05 -23.03
C HIS A 207 3.11 7.37 -23.55
N PRO A 208 2.50 7.84 -24.67
CA PRO A 208 1.24 7.31 -25.20
C PRO A 208 1.20 5.80 -25.44
N ASP A 209 2.33 5.20 -25.84
CA ASP A 209 2.43 3.75 -26.07
C ASP A 209 2.02 2.94 -24.83
N LEU A 210 2.25 3.45 -23.61
CA LEU A 210 1.87 2.78 -22.37
C LEU A 210 0.36 2.58 -22.24
N PHE A 211 -0.46 3.53 -22.72
CA PHE A 211 -1.92 3.44 -22.63
C PHE A 211 -2.47 2.24 -23.39
N ASN A 212 -1.88 1.88 -24.54
CA ASN A 212 -2.28 0.70 -25.30
C ASN A 212 -2.07 -0.60 -24.52
N ILE A 213 -0.98 -0.67 -23.76
CA ILE A 213 -0.67 -1.80 -22.89
C ILE A 213 -1.62 -1.85 -21.69
N LEU A 214 -1.92 -0.71 -21.09
CA LEU A 214 -2.89 -0.64 -20.00
C LEU A 214 -4.29 -1.08 -20.45
N LEU A 215 -4.71 -0.71 -21.66
CA LEU A 215 -5.95 -1.21 -22.27
C LEU A 215 -5.92 -2.75 -22.39
N GLN A 216 -4.81 -3.34 -22.85
CA GLN A 216 -4.66 -4.78 -22.92
C GLN A 216 -4.77 -5.45 -21.54
N ILE A 217 -4.13 -4.88 -20.52
CA ILE A 217 -4.18 -5.39 -19.13
C ILE A 217 -5.61 -5.32 -18.59
N MET A 218 -6.31 -4.20 -18.76
CA MET A 218 -7.68 -4.02 -18.28
C MET A 218 -8.68 -4.95 -18.98
N ASP A 219 -8.42 -5.30 -20.24
CA ASP A 219 -9.32 -6.13 -21.04
C ASP A 219 -9.17 -7.62 -20.78
N ASN A 220 -7.92 -8.07 -20.73
CA ASN A 220 -7.58 -9.50 -20.74
C ASN A 220 -6.94 -10.00 -19.45
N GLY A 221 -6.68 -9.10 -18.49
CA GLY A 221 -6.04 -9.45 -17.22
C GLY A 221 -4.67 -10.09 -17.40
N ALA A 222 -4.00 -9.85 -18.53
CA ALA A 222 -2.71 -10.46 -18.83
C ALA A 222 -1.89 -9.62 -19.81
N LEU A 223 -0.58 -9.68 -19.65
CA LEU A 223 0.40 -9.05 -20.53
C LEU A 223 1.43 -10.09 -20.96
N THR A 224 1.86 -10.04 -22.21
CA THR A 224 2.99 -10.85 -22.68
C THR A 224 4.21 -9.95 -22.74
N ASP A 225 5.29 -10.36 -22.06
CA ASP A 225 6.55 -9.62 -22.09
C ASP A 225 7.32 -9.82 -23.41
N ALA A 226 8.45 -9.15 -23.55
CA ALA A 226 9.30 -9.26 -24.75
C ALA A 226 9.94 -10.65 -24.95
N THR A 227 10.01 -11.48 -23.89
CA THR A 227 10.52 -12.86 -23.94
C THR A 227 9.45 -13.87 -24.36
N GLY A 228 8.19 -13.43 -24.48
CA GLY A 228 7.04 -14.27 -24.79
C GLY A 228 6.38 -14.90 -23.55
N LYS A 229 6.83 -14.55 -22.34
CA LYS A 229 6.24 -15.00 -21.09
C LYS A 229 4.94 -14.22 -20.84
N LYS A 230 3.88 -14.96 -20.49
CA LYS A 230 2.57 -14.39 -20.16
C LYS A 230 2.47 -14.14 -18.65
N ILE A 231 2.26 -12.89 -18.27
CA ILE A 231 2.09 -12.44 -16.89
C ILE A 231 0.60 -12.25 -16.60
N ASP A 232 0.15 -12.72 -15.44
CA ASP A 232 -1.24 -12.64 -14.98
C ASP A 232 -1.47 -11.41 -14.09
N PHE A 233 -2.47 -10.61 -14.45
CA PHE A 233 -2.92 -9.41 -13.75
C PHE A 233 -4.32 -9.57 -13.13
N CYS A 234 -4.97 -10.74 -13.24
CA CYS A 234 -6.34 -10.94 -12.75
C CYS A 234 -6.49 -10.72 -11.23
N ASN A 235 -5.38 -10.81 -10.49
CA ASN A 235 -5.32 -10.63 -9.04
C ASN A 235 -4.73 -9.28 -8.61
N VAL A 236 -4.51 -8.37 -9.56
CA VAL A 236 -3.93 -7.05 -9.33
C VAL A 236 -5.04 -6.01 -9.18
N VAL A 237 -4.86 -5.11 -8.20
CA VAL A 237 -5.62 -3.86 -8.12
C VAL A 237 -4.81 -2.77 -8.82
N LEU A 238 -5.25 -2.33 -10.00
CA LEU A 238 -4.60 -1.28 -10.77
C LEU A 238 -5.12 0.09 -10.34
N ILE A 239 -4.24 0.93 -9.80
CA ILE A 239 -4.52 2.32 -9.44
C ILE A 239 -3.61 3.23 -10.26
N MET A 240 -4.21 4.22 -10.90
CA MET A 240 -3.51 5.28 -11.61
C MET A 240 -3.83 6.60 -10.92
N THR A 241 -2.83 7.43 -10.65
CA THR A 241 -3.07 8.78 -10.10
C THR A 241 -2.87 9.83 -11.18
N SER A 242 -3.70 10.87 -11.14
CA SER A 242 -3.58 12.01 -12.03
C SER A 242 -3.84 13.32 -11.30
N ASN A 243 -3.10 14.35 -11.68
CA ASN A 243 -3.35 15.73 -11.23
C ASN A 243 -4.34 16.47 -12.16
N ALA A 244 -4.91 15.76 -13.15
CA ALA A 244 -5.96 16.23 -14.04
C ALA A 244 -7.14 16.87 -13.27
N GLY A 245 -7.63 18.00 -13.78
CA GLY A 245 -8.75 18.76 -13.18
C GLY A 245 -8.33 19.87 -12.19
N SER A 246 -7.09 19.84 -11.68
CA SER A 246 -6.61 20.82 -10.68
C SER A 246 -5.84 22.00 -11.31
N ALA A 247 -5.03 21.72 -12.34
CA ALA A 247 -4.14 22.71 -12.96
C ALA A 247 -4.88 23.76 -13.81
N ASP A 248 -5.99 23.36 -14.45
CA ASP A 248 -6.79 24.28 -15.29
C ASP A 248 -7.67 25.19 -14.44
N ALA A 249 -8.21 24.71 -13.31
CA ALA A 249 -8.98 25.52 -12.35
C ALA A 249 -8.15 26.66 -11.74
N ALA A 250 -6.85 26.47 -11.55
CA ALA A 250 -5.93 27.52 -11.10
C ALA A 250 -5.65 28.55 -12.21
N ARG A 251 -5.43 28.11 -13.45
CA ARG A 251 -5.12 28.99 -14.60
C ARG A 251 -6.30 29.84 -15.06
N GLU A 252 -7.53 29.35 -14.99
CA GLU A 252 -8.72 30.09 -15.45
C GLU A 252 -9.31 31.06 -14.41
N SER A 253 -8.75 31.12 -13.19
CA SER A 253 -9.16 32.06 -12.14
C SER A 253 -8.71 33.53 -12.36
N ILE A 254 -7.92 33.80 -13.41
CA ILE A 254 -7.54 35.16 -13.83
C ILE A 254 -8.69 35.79 -14.64
N GLY A 255 -9.71 36.25 -13.94
CA GLY A 255 -10.84 36.99 -14.50
C GLY A 255 -11.85 37.34 -13.43
N PHE A 256 -12.30 38.60 -13.38
CA PHE A 256 -13.27 39.09 -12.40
C PHE A 256 -14.56 38.23 -12.43
N GLY A 257 -14.73 37.36 -11.44
CA GLY A 257 -16.03 36.79 -11.08
C GLY A 257 -16.46 35.48 -11.75
N ARG A 258 -15.57 34.65 -12.33
CA ARG A 258 -15.95 33.26 -12.63
C ARG A 258 -15.73 32.38 -11.39
N GLY A 259 -16.82 32.09 -10.68
CA GLY A 259 -16.82 31.01 -9.69
C GLY A 259 -16.50 29.67 -10.34
N LYS A 260 -15.98 28.73 -9.53
CA LYS A 260 -15.65 27.35 -9.94
C LYS A 260 -16.85 26.76 -10.71
N ARG A 261 -16.70 26.48 -12.00
CA ARG A 261 -17.81 26.00 -12.83
C ARG A 261 -18.00 24.51 -12.54
N GLU A 262 -19.20 24.12 -12.11
CA GLU A 262 -19.52 22.70 -11.92
C GLU A 262 -19.26 21.92 -13.23
N GLY A 263 -18.46 20.85 -13.15
CA GLY A 263 -18.12 19.99 -14.29
C GLY A 263 -16.76 20.25 -14.96
N GLU A 264 -16.02 21.30 -14.60
CA GLU A 264 -14.68 21.57 -15.17
C GLU A 264 -13.70 20.41 -14.99
N GLU A 265 -13.73 19.76 -13.83
CA GLU A 265 -12.86 18.62 -13.51
C GLU A 265 -13.20 17.40 -14.39
N GLU A 266 -14.49 17.16 -14.67
CA GLU A 266 -14.94 16.07 -15.54
C GLU A 266 -14.55 16.33 -17.00
N ASP A 267 -14.64 17.57 -17.45
CA ASP A 267 -14.21 17.98 -18.79
C ASP A 267 -12.69 17.88 -18.96
N ALA A 268 -11.90 18.23 -17.94
CA ALA A 268 -10.45 18.05 -17.95
C ALA A 268 -10.08 16.56 -18.11
N ILE A 269 -10.75 15.68 -17.36
CA ILE A 269 -10.56 14.23 -17.47
C ILE A 269 -10.95 13.73 -18.87
N LYS A 270 -12.06 14.21 -19.44
CA LYS A 270 -12.51 13.86 -20.81
C LYS A 270 -11.52 14.29 -21.89
N ARG A 271 -10.82 15.41 -21.69
CA ARG A 271 -9.80 15.93 -22.62
C ARG A 271 -8.49 15.14 -22.52
N MET A 272 -8.07 14.79 -21.31
CA MET A 272 -6.80 14.11 -21.07
C MET A 272 -6.85 12.60 -21.37
N PHE A 273 -7.99 11.95 -21.08
CA PHE A 273 -8.13 10.51 -21.24
C PHE A 273 -9.20 10.18 -22.29
N THR A 274 -8.80 9.38 -23.28
CA THR A 274 -9.70 9.01 -24.38
C THR A 274 -10.92 8.25 -23.86
N PRO A 275 -12.06 8.29 -24.58
CA PRO A 275 -13.23 7.51 -24.22
C PRO A 275 -12.93 6.01 -24.08
N GLU A 276 -12.06 5.44 -24.92
CA GLU A 276 -11.68 4.03 -24.85
C GLU A 276 -11.06 3.69 -23.49
N PHE A 277 -10.13 4.51 -23.02
CA PHE A 277 -9.47 4.31 -21.73
C PHE A 277 -10.45 4.47 -20.57
N ARG A 278 -11.26 5.55 -20.58
CA ARG A 278 -12.23 5.82 -19.51
C ARG A 278 -13.28 4.73 -19.36
N ASN A 279 -13.73 4.14 -20.48
CA ASN A 279 -14.70 3.05 -20.47
C ASN A 279 -14.16 1.72 -19.93
N ARG A 280 -12.84 1.61 -19.69
CA ARG A 280 -12.21 0.43 -19.05
C ARG A 280 -11.90 0.61 -17.57
N LEU A 281 -12.09 1.82 -17.05
CA LEU A 281 -12.01 2.08 -15.62
C LEU A 281 -13.28 1.61 -14.93
N ASP A 282 -13.14 1.02 -13.75
CA ASP A 282 -14.27 0.64 -12.91
C ASP A 282 -14.85 1.82 -12.15
N ALA A 283 -13.96 2.72 -11.73
CA ALA A 283 -14.33 3.96 -11.08
C ALA A 283 -13.24 5.02 -11.27
N ILE A 284 -13.70 6.26 -11.38
CA ILE A 284 -12.86 7.44 -11.23
C ILE A 284 -13.12 7.97 -9.82
N ILE A 285 -12.09 7.97 -8.99
CA ILE A 285 -12.18 8.35 -7.57
C ILE A 285 -11.62 9.76 -7.43
N GLN A 286 -12.48 10.70 -7.11
CA GLN A 286 -12.12 12.10 -7.03
C GLN A 286 -11.72 12.50 -5.61
N PHE A 287 -10.51 13.05 -5.46
CA PHE A 287 -10.00 13.61 -4.21
C PHE A 287 -10.13 15.13 -4.21
N ALA A 288 -10.68 15.66 -3.12
CA ALA A 288 -10.90 17.09 -2.95
C ALA A 288 -9.66 17.79 -2.37
N SER A 289 -9.65 19.13 -2.45
CA SER A 289 -8.71 19.94 -1.67
C SER A 289 -8.93 19.73 -0.17
N LEU A 290 -7.84 19.72 0.59
CA LEU A 290 -7.88 19.56 2.05
C LEU A 290 -8.49 20.78 2.72
N ASN A 291 -9.39 20.55 3.68
CA ASN A 291 -9.84 21.58 4.60
C ASN A 291 -8.84 21.76 5.77
N PRO A 292 -8.88 22.89 6.51
CA PRO A 292 -7.92 23.14 7.59
C PRO A 292 -7.91 22.07 8.69
N GLU A 293 -9.05 21.45 8.97
CA GLU A 293 -9.18 20.39 9.95
C GLU A 293 -8.44 19.11 9.52
N ALA A 294 -8.60 18.69 8.27
CA ALA A 294 -7.89 17.56 7.68
C ALA A 294 -6.38 17.80 7.67
N VAL A 295 -5.93 19.02 7.36
CA VAL A 295 -4.50 19.39 7.46
C VAL A 295 -4.01 19.28 8.92
N GLY A 296 -4.82 19.71 9.89
CA GLY A 296 -4.53 19.52 11.32
C GLY A 296 -4.34 18.05 11.70
N HIS A 297 -5.21 17.16 11.22
CA HIS A 297 -5.05 15.71 11.44
C HIS A 297 -3.79 15.14 10.76
N ILE A 298 -3.37 15.68 9.62
CA ILE A 298 -2.10 15.30 8.99
C ILE A 298 -0.90 15.73 9.85
N VAL A 299 -0.96 16.91 10.48
CA VAL A 299 0.05 17.35 11.45
C VAL A 299 0.12 16.36 12.62
N ASP A 300 -1.03 16.02 13.20
CA ASP A 300 -1.12 15.06 14.31
C ASP A 300 -0.50 13.70 13.93
N LYS A 301 -0.82 13.20 12.73
CA LYS A 301 -0.23 11.96 12.19
C LYS A 301 1.30 12.04 12.08
N PHE A 302 1.86 13.13 11.58
CA PHE A 302 3.31 13.27 11.48
C PHE A 302 4.00 13.37 12.84
N VAL A 303 3.38 14.03 13.81
CA VAL A 303 3.91 14.10 15.18
C VAL A 303 3.85 12.72 15.84
N PHE A 304 2.75 11.98 15.68
CA PHE A 304 2.62 10.62 16.19
C PHE A 304 3.66 9.66 15.57
N GLN A 305 3.90 9.76 14.26
CA GLN A 305 4.96 9.00 13.60
C GLN A 305 6.36 9.31 14.14
N MET A 306 6.61 10.59 14.44
CA MET A 306 7.87 11.02 15.05
C MET A 306 8.00 10.53 16.50
N GLU A 307 6.93 10.59 17.29
CA GLU A 307 6.90 10.03 18.64
C GLU A 307 7.17 8.52 18.64
N GLY A 308 6.60 7.77 17.69
CA GLY A 308 6.92 6.35 17.49
C GLY A 308 8.42 6.09 17.27
N GLN A 309 9.12 6.96 16.54
CA GLN A 309 10.58 6.89 16.34
C GLN A 309 11.39 7.24 17.60
N LEU A 310 10.79 7.96 18.54
CA LEU A 310 11.41 8.37 19.81
C LEU A 310 10.99 7.48 20.99
N SER A 311 10.10 6.52 20.78
CA SER A 311 9.65 5.58 21.81
C SER A 311 10.80 4.82 22.48
N ASP A 312 11.79 4.37 21.70
CA ASP A 312 13.01 3.72 22.23
C ASP A 312 13.85 4.64 23.14
N LYS A 313 13.70 5.96 22.97
CA LYS A 313 14.34 6.98 23.80
C LYS A 313 13.48 7.41 24.98
N ASN A 314 12.27 6.87 25.14
CA ASN A 314 11.29 7.25 26.15
C ASN A 314 10.98 8.75 26.13
N VAL A 315 10.82 9.32 24.93
CA VAL A 315 10.44 10.72 24.75
C VAL A 315 9.01 10.81 24.20
N GLU A 316 8.18 11.55 24.92
CA GLU A 316 6.79 11.84 24.56
C GLU A 316 6.67 13.26 24.01
N ILE A 317 5.73 13.48 23.09
CA ILE A 317 5.52 14.79 22.45
C ILE A 317 4.07 15.22 22.63
N GLU A 318 3.88 16.38 23.27
CA GLU A 318 2.58 17.02 23.41
C GLU A 318 2.54 18.28 22.51
N LEU A 319 1.70 18.25 21.49
CA LEU A 319 1.49 19.38 20.59
C LEU A 319 0.25 20.17 21.01
N GLY A 320 0.43 21.44 21.37
CA GLY A 320 -0.67 22.33 21.69
C GLY A 320 -1.59 22.60 20.49
N GLU A 321 -2.88 22.84 20.75
CA GLU A 321 -3.88 23.06 19.68
C GLU A 321 -3.52 24.24 18.77
N ASP A 322 -3.02 25.33 19.33
CA ASP A 322 -2.61 26.51 18.56
C ASP A 322 -1.35 26.22 17.72
N ALA A 323 -0.42 25.41 18.23
CA ALA A 323 0.76 24.98 17.48
C ALA A 323 0.38 24.08 16.30
N ARG A 324 -0.59 23.19 16.50
CA ARG A 324 -1.18 22.38 15.42
C ARG A 324 -1.81 23.25 14.34
N LYS A 325 -2.66 24.22 14.71
CA LYS A 325 -3.28 25.16 13.76
C LYS A 325 -2.22 25.99 13.03
N TRP A 326 -1.18 26.41 13.75
CA TRP A 326 -0.05 27.16 13.21
C TRP A 326 0.72 26.37 12.14
N LEU A 327 1.02 25.09 12.41
CA LEU A 327 1.68 24.19 11.48
C LEU A 327 0.80 23.91 10.26
N ALA A 328 -0.49 23.66 10.48
CA ALA A 328 -1.44 23.40 9.41
C ALA A 328 -1.56 24.60 8.46
N ALA A 329 -1.70 25.82 9.00
CA ALA A 329 -1.82 27.04 8.19
C ALA A 329 -0.57 27.34 7.36
N ARG A 330 0.64 27.04 7.87
CA ARG A 330 1.91 27.31 7.17
C ARG A 330 2.39 26.17 6.27
N GLY A 331 1.99 24.94 6.57
CA GLY A 331 2.39 23.76 5.81
C GLY A 331 1.41 23.34 4.73
N TYR A 332 0.23 23.98 4.66
CA TYR A 332 -0.72 23.84 3.58
C TYR A 332 -0.47 24.88 2.48
N ASP A 333 -0.41 24.41 1.25
CA ASP A 333 -0.32 25.22 0.06
C ASP A 333 -1.45 24.81 -0.90
N SER A 334 -2.12 25.78 -1.55
CA SER A 334 -3.25 25.46 -2.43
C SER A 334 -2.86 24.68 -3.68
N GLU A 335 -1.61 24.81 -4.15
CA GLU A 335 -1.09 24.10 -5.32
C GLU A 335 -0.44 22.76 -4.94
N MET A 336 0.25 22.71 -3.79
CA MET A 336 1.01 21.53 -3.35
C MET A 336 0.31 20.69 -2.28
N GLY A 337 -0.85 21.12 -1.77
CA GLY A 337 -1.59 20.46 -0.70
C GLY A 337 -0.79 20.38 0.60
N ALA A 338 -0.84 19.21 1.25
CA ALA A 338 -0.10 18.94 2.49
C ALA A 338 1.38 18.55 2.28
N ARG A 339 1.89 18.54 1.05
CA ARG A 339 3.27 18.12 0.73
C ARG A 339 4.36 18.91 1.50
N PRO A 340 4.22 20.24 1.72
CA PRO A 340 5.22 21.01 2.47
C PRO A 340 5.28 20.69 3.97
N LEU A 341 4.24 20.10 4.57
CA LEU A 341 4.16 19.85 6.02
C LEU A 341 5.34 19.04 6.56
N ALA A 342 5.75 18.00 5.84
CA ALA A 342 6.86 17.14 6.29
C ALA A 342 8.15 17.95 6.44
N ARG A 343 8.40 18.88 5.52
CA ARG A 343 9.55 19.79 5.57
C ARG A 343 9.40 20.81 6.70
N LEU A 344 8.22 21.40 6.87
CA LEU A 344 7.96 22.35 7.95
C LEU A 344 8.18 21.71 9.33
N ILE A 345 7.65 20.50 9.55
CA ILE A 345 7.85 19.75 10.80
C ILE A 345 9.32 19.37 10.99
N GLN A 346 10.02 18.99 9.92
CA GLN A 346 11.46 18.75 9.98
C GLN A 346 12.21 19.98 10.48
N GLU A 347 11.98 21.14 9.87
CA GLU A 347 12.69 22.38 10.16
C GLU A 347 12.31 22.95 11.54
N LYS A 348 11.01 22.98 11.86
CA LYS A 348 10.49 23.66 13.04
C LYS A 348 10.40 22.80 14.28
N ILE A 349 10.41 21.47 14.16
CA ILE A 349 10.30 20.55 15.30
C ILE A 349 11.51 19.60 15.37
N LYS A 350 11.78 18.82 14.33
CA LYS A 350 12.82 17.77 14.42
C LYS A 350 14.22 18.33 14.64
N ILE A 351 14.60 19.41 13.96
CA ILE A 351 15.92 20.04 14.14
C ILE A 351 16.09 20.53 15.58
N PRO A 352 15.20 21.37 16.15
CA PRO A 352 15.29 21.76 17.57
C PRO A 352 15.32 20.59 18.55
N LEU A 353 14.50 19.55 18.33
CA LEU A 353 14.49 18.37 19.21
C LEU A 353 15.79 17.57 19.15
N SER A 354 16.50 17.57 18.01
CA SER A 354 17.71 16.76 17.83
C SER A 354 18.85 17.17 18.77
N GLU A 355 19.02 18.48 19.02
CA GLU A 355 20.02 18.97 19.96
C GLU A 355 19.70 18.54 21.39
N GLU A 356 18.43 18.63 21.79
CA GLU A 356 17.99 18.28 23.15
C GLU A 356 18.04 16.77 23.41
N LEU A 357 17.83 15.96 22.37
CA LEU A 357 17.98 14.50 22.43
C LEU A 357 19.44 14.06 22.53
N LEU A 358 20.38 14.78 21.91
CA LEU A 358 21.80 14.42 21.92
C LEU A 358 22.54 14.96 23.14
N PHE A 359 22.27 16.22 23.50
CA PHE A 359 23.07 16.99 24.44
C PHE A 359 22.27 17.63 25.57
N GLY A 360 20.95 17.71 25.44
CA GLY A 360 20.09 18.48 26.35
C GLY A 360 19.24 17.66 27.32
N LYS A 361 18.07 18.21 27.66
CA LYS A 361 17.20 17.73 28.74
C LYS A 361 16.51 16.41 28.42
N LEU A 362 16.41 16.04 27.14
CA LEU A 362 15.73 14.82 26.68
C LEU A 362 16.68 13.63 26.47
N LYS A 363 17.97 13.77 26.78
CA LYS A 363 18.98 12.71 26.58
C LYS A 363 18.61 11.35 27.18
N ASN A 364 17.86 11.35 28.28
CA ASN A 364 17.47 10.15 29.02
C ASN A 364 15.96 9.87 28.95
N GLY A 365 15.25 10.46 27.99
CA GLY A 365 13.79 10.47 27.93
C GLY A 365 13.20 11.79 28.42
N GLY A 366 11.87 11.85 28.55
CA GLY A 366 11.13 13.00 29.06
C GLY A 366 9.91 13.37 28.21
N LEU A 367 9.24 14.46 28.57
CA LEU A 367 8.13 15.03 27.81
C LEU A 367 8.58 16.36 27.18
N VAL A 368 8.21 16.59 25.93
CA VAL A 368 8.30 17.91 25.31
C VAL A 368 6.91 18.43 24.96
N ARG A 369 6.56 19.60 25.51
CA ARG A 369 5.37 20.36 25.08
C ARG A 369 5.77 21.40 24.05
N ILE A 370 5.02 21.46 22.95
CA ILE A 370 5.25 22.38 21.84
C ILE A 370 4.07 23.33 21.72
N GLU A 371 4.32 24.62 21.88
CA GLU A 371 3.32 25.70 21.82
C GLU A 371 3.72 26.77 20.78
N THR A 372 2.77 27.61 20.38
CA THR A 372 3.09 28.78 19.55
C THR A 372 3.85 29.82 20.36
N ASN A 373 4.82 30.48 19.75
CA ASN A 373 5.50 31.60 20.38
C ASN A 373 4.65 32.89 20.26
N PRO A 374 4.22 33.51 21.37
CA PRO A 374 3.47 34.77 21.33
C PRO A 374 4.33 35.96 20.90
N ASP A 375 5.64 35.92 21.13
CA ASP A 375 6.57 37.02 20.84
C ASP A 375 7.14 36.97 19.42
N ASP A 376 7.19 35.78 18.81
CA ASP A 376 7.63 35.59 17.44
C ASP A 376 6.66 34.65 16.70
N LYS A 377 5.90 35.24 15.78
CA LYS A 377 4.88 34.53 15.00
C LYS A 377 5.46 33.44 14.11
N ASP A 378 6.76 33.40 13.86
CA ASP A 378 7.42 32.43 12.98
C ASP A 378 8.19 31.32 13.70
N SER A 379 8.08 31.23 15.03
CA SER A 379 8.69 30.17 15.84
C SER A 379 7.70 29.46 16.78
N LEU A 380 8.14 28.30 17.27
CA LEU A 380 7.46 27.49 18.28
C LEU A 380 8.28 27.52 19.57
N LEU A 381 7.60 27.47 20.71
CA LEU A 381 8.20 27.32 22.02
C LEU A 381 8.22 25.85 22.42
N PHE A 382 9.32 25.44 23.06
CA PHE A 382 9.53 24.08 23.53
C PHE A 382 9.73 24.07 25.04
N PHE A 383 8.87 23.33 25.74
CA PHE A 383 8.98 23.11 27.17
C PHE A 383 9.40 21.68 27.44
N PHE A 384 10.59 21.50 27.99
CA PHE A 384 11.19 20.19 28.23
C PHE A 384 11.06 19.80 29.70
N GLU A 385 10.39 18.67 29.93
CA GLU A 385 10.24 18.04 31.24
C GLU A 385 11.07 16.74 31.26
N PRO A 386 12.26 16.72 31.91
CA PRO A 386 13.05 15.50 32.02
C PRO A 386 12.31 14.45 32.87
N PRO A 387 12.60 13.16 32.68
CA PRO A 387 11.88 12.08 33.35
C PRO A 387 12.12 12.18 34.86
N SER A 388 11.07 11.98 35.64
CA SER A 388 11.18 12.01 37.10
C SER A 388 12.23 11.00 37.58
N PRO A 389 13.13 11.35 38.51
CA PRO A 389 14.12 10.41 39.01
C PRO A 389 13.40 9.21 39.63
N LYS A 390 13.66 8.01 39.13
CA LYS A 390 13.13 6.77 39.71
C LYS A 390 13.48 6.76 41.21
N PRO A 391 12.52 6.51 42.12
CA PRO A 391 12.81 6.44 43.54
C PRO A 391 13.89 5.39 43.76
N ASN A 392 15.01 5.83 44.33
CA ASN A 392 16.19 5.02 44.57
C ASN A 392 15.75 3.79 45.39
N LYS A 393 15.85 2.57 44.84
CA LYS A 393 15.69 1.35 45.63
C LYS A 393 16.83 1.37 46.66
N ALA A 394 16.55 1.92 47.84
CA ALA A 394 17.48 1.94 48.95
C ALA A 394 17.96 0.51 49.18
N LYS A 395 19.27 0.32 49.09
CA LYS A 395 19.96 -0.91 49.47
C LYS A 395 19.44 -1.32 50.85
N ARG A 396 18.68 -2.41 50.91
CA ARG A 396 18.43 -3.12 52.17
C ARG A 396 19.78 -3.69 52.62
N ASP A 397 20.47 -2.96 53.47
CA ASP A 397 21.59 -3.48 54.25
C ASP A 397 21.06 -4.61 55.14
N THR A 398 21.21 -5.85 54.66
CA THR A 398 20.98 -7.05 55.46
C THR A 398 22.26 -7.36 56.22
N LYS A 399 22.49 -6.66 57.34
CA LYS A 399 23.39 -7.17 58.39
C LYS A 399 22.64 -8.25 59.17
N ALA A 400 22.85 -9.51 58.81
CA ALA A 400 22.49 -10.66 59.65
C ALA A 400 23.49 -10.76 60.82
N PRO A 401 23.05 -11.03 62.06
CA PRO A 401 23.95 -11.26 63.18
C PRO A 401 24.56 -12.66 63.07
N LYS A 402 25.87 -12.78 63.34
CA LYS A 402 26.56 -14.07 63.50
C LYS A 402 26.02 -14.78 64.74
N SER A 403 25.36 -15.92 64.56
CA SER A 403 25.16 -16.90 65.63
C SER A 403 26.38 -17.80 65.72
N SER A 404 27.07 -17.73 66.86
CA SER A 404 28.09 -18.66 67.31
C SER A 404 27.47 -20.01 67.67
N VAL A 405 28.04 -21.08 67.10
CA VAL A 405 28.03 -22.41 67.70
C VAL A 405 29.51 -22.74 67.90
N ASP A 406 29.95 -22.59 69.15
CA ASP A 406 30.51 -23.67 69.97
C ASP A 406 30.09 -23.41 71.42
#